data_AF-A0A6M1TGD9-F1
#
_entry.id   AF-A0A6M1TGD9-F1
#
_cell.length_a   1.000
_cell.length_b   1.000
_cell.length_c   1.000
_cell.angle_alpha   90.00
_cell.angle_beta   90.00
_cell.angle_gamma   90.00
#
_symmetry.space_group_name_H-M   'P 1'
#
loop_
_entity.id
_entity.type
_entity.pdbx_description
1 polymer ?
#
loop_
_entity_poly.entity_id
_entity_poly.type
_entity_poly.pdbx_seq_one_letter_code
_entity_poly.pdbx_strand_id
1 'polypeptide(L)'
;MSKSKRKRYTSKFKFQLVLESFTNEYSDSQLARKYGVHPVTLSNWKKEFKEKGPQIFSSKKQDQRLAKKLKQMERLLGQKEVEIAMLKNFLDES
;
A
#
# COMPACT_ATOMS: atom_id res chain seq x y z
N MET A 1 -17.48 -9.83 -25.34
CA MET A 1 -17.37 -9.43 -23.92
C MET A 1 -17.17 -7.91 -23.84
N SER A 2 -18.21 -7.15 -23.51
CA SER A 2 -18.13 -5.69 -23.36
C SER A 2 -17.30 -5.34 -22.12
N LYS A 3 -16.21 -4.57 -22.28
CA LYS A 3 -15.40 -4.06 -21.16
C LYS A 3 -16.27 -3.11 -20.35
N SER A 4 -16.75 -3.56 -19.19
CA SER A 4 -17.44 -2.70 -18.22
C SER A 4 -16.58 -1.47 -17.93
N LYS A 5 -17.09 -0.27 -18.28
CA LYS A 5 -16.46 1.01 -17.97
C LYS A 5 -16.27 1.09 -16.45
N ARG A 6 -15.02 1.03 -15.98
CA ARG A 6 -14.72 1.23 -14.55
C ARG A 6 -15.23 2.60 -14.12
N LYS A 7 -16.25 2.64 -13.25
CA LYS A 7 -16.66 3.87 -12.58
C LYS A 7 -15.46 4.43 -11.81
N ARG A 8 -15.10 5.69 -12.09
CA ARG A 8 -14.06 6.41 -11.34
C ARG A 8 -14.74 7.17 -10.20
N TYR A 9 -14.21 7.01 -8.99
CA TYR A 9 -14.68 7.70 -7.80
C TYR A 9 -13.61 8.69 -7.33
N THR A 10 -14.03 9.88 -6.92
CA THR A 10 -13.12 10.90 -6.40
C THR A 10 -12.57 10.50 -5.03
N SER A 11 -11.37 10.97 -4.68
CA SER A 11 -10.76 10.67 -3.38
C SER A 11 -11.63 11.15 -2.22
N LYS A 12 -12.26 12.32 -2.35
CA LYS A 12 -13.21 12.87 -1.38
C LYS A 12 -14.40 11.94 -1.15
N PHE A 13 -15.00 11.44 -2.24
CA PHE A 13 -16.14 10.52 -2.15
C PHE A 13 -15.76 9.20 -1.48
N LYS A 14 -14.63 8.61 -1.86
CA LYS A 14 -14.12 7.38 -1.23
C LYS A 14 -13.93 7.56 0.28
N PHE A 15 -13.29 8.66 0.68
CA PHE A 15 -13.03 8.98 2.08
C PHE A 15 -14.33 9.16 2.87
N GLN A 16 -15.27 9.94 2.35
CA GLN A 16 -16.58 10.14 3.00
C GLN A 16 -17.33 8.82 3.18
N LEU A 17 -17.40 8.00 2.13
CA LEU A 17 -18.12 6.72 2.19
C LEU A 17 -17.48 5.74 3.18
N VAL A 18 -16.14 5.71 3.24
CA VAL A 18 -15.41 4.89 4.22
C VAL A 18 -15.63 5.41 5.64
N LEU A 19 -15.63 6.72 5.87
CA LEU A 19 -15.96 7.28 7.19
C LEU A 19 -17.38 6.91 7.62
N GLU A 20 -18.36 7.11 6.74
CA GLU A 20 -19.75 6.73 7.01
C GLU A 20 -19.88 5.24 7.33
N SER A 21 -19.06 4.37 6.71
CA SER A 21 -19.05 2.94 7.01
C SER A 21 -18.48 2.56 8.38
N PHE A 22 -17.79 3.48 9.06
CA PHE A 22 -17.28 3.28 10.42
C PHE A 22 -18.15 3.94 11.48
N THR A 23 -18.86 5.02 11.14
CA THR A 23 -19.65 5.80 12.09
C THR A 23 -21.12 5.38 12.13
N ASN A 24 -21.63 4.77 11.07
CA ASN A 24 -23.06 4.48 10.93
C ASN A 24 -23.38 3.02 11.25
N GLU A 25 -24.60 2.75 11.71
CA GLU A 25 -25.06 1.39 12.05
C GLU A 25 -25.44 0.56 10.80
N TYR A 26 -25.48 1.19 9.62
CA TYR A 26 -25.76 0.48 8.37
C TYR A 26 -24.61 -0.47 8.00
N SER A 27 -24.99 -1.67 7.53
CA SER A 27 -24.00 -2.60 6.98
C SER A 27 -23.35 -2.04 5.70
N ASP A 28 -22.13 -2.49 5.42
CA ASP A 28 -21.39 -2.10 4.20
C ASP A 28 -22.22 -2.35 2.93
N SER A 29 -23.03 -3.40 2.89
CA SER A 29 -23.91 -3.72 1.78
C SER A 29 -25.03 -2.70 1.59
N GLN A 30 -25.64 -2.23 2.69
CA GLN A 30 -26.68 -1.21 2.65
C GLN A 30 -26.12 0.15 2.23
N LEU A 31 -24.96 0.53 2.78
CA LEU A 31 -24.29 1.78 2.44
C LEU A 31 -23.84 1.78 0.98
N ALA A 32 -23.21 0.70 0.52
CA ALA A 32 -22.80 0.55 -0.87
C ALA A 32 -24.01 0.66 -1.83
N ARG A 33 -25.13 0.01 -1.51
CA ARG A 33 -26.37 0.10 -2.31
C ARG A 33 -26.93 1.52 -2.33
N LYS A 34 -26.97 2.22 -1.19
CA LYS A 34 -27.46 3.61 -1.08
C LYS A 34 -26.70 4.56 -2.00
N TYR A 35 -25.38 4.39 -2.11
CA TYR A 35 -24.52 5.24 -2.92
C TYR A 35 -24.19 4.68 -4.32
N GLY A 36 -24.84 3.58 -4.72
CA GLY A 36 -24.63 2.97 -6.05
C GLY A 36 -23.22 2.40 -6.26
N VAL A 37 -22.55 2.02 -5.18
CA VAL A 37 -21.23 1.40 -5.13
C VAL A 37 -21.39 -0.11 -4.94
N HIS A 38 -20.50 -0.91 -5.52
CA HIS A 38 -20.52 -2.35 -5.29
C HIS A 38 -19.97 -2.66 -3.88
N PRO A 39 -20.58 -3.55 -3.07
CA PRO A 39 -20.15 -3.84 -1.69
C PRO A 39 -18.66 -4.20 -1.57
N VAL A 40 -18.15 -5.02 -2.51
CA VAL A 40 -16.71 -5.36 -2.58
C VAL A 40 -15.82 -4.13 -2.77
N THR A 41 -16.29 -3.12 -3.53
CA THR A 41 -15.53 -1.89 -3.74
C THR A 41 -15.41 -1.08 -2.46
N LEU A 42 -16.49 -0.98 -1.68
CA LEU A 42 -16.46 -0.33 -0.38
C LEU A 42 -15.53 -1.07 0.61
N SER A 43 -15.62 -2.40 0.66
CA SER A 43 -14.74 -3.22 1.50
C SER A 43 -13.26 -3.00 1.16
N ASN A 44 -12.92 -2.96 -0.13
CA ASN A 44 -11.56 -2.66 -0.58
C ASN A 44 -11.09 -1.26 -0.14
N TRP A 45 -11.95 -0.23 -0.21
CA TRP A 45 -11.58 1.10 0.26
C TRP A 45 -11.42 1.16 1.78
N LYS A 46 -12.23 0.42 2.55
CA LYS A 46 -12.06 0.32 4.01
C LYS A 46 -10.71 -0.30 4.36
N LYS A 47 -10.32 -1.36 3.66
CA LYS A 47 -9.00 -1.99 3.82
C LYS A 47 -7.87 -1.01 3.48
N GLU A 48 -7.96 -0.37 2.32
CA GLU A 48 -6.96 0.62 1.88
C GLU A 48 -6.84 1.78 2.89
N PHE A 49 -7.96 2.25 3.44
CA PHE A 49 -7.97 3.30 4.45
C PHE A 49 -7.31 2.85 5.76
N LYS A 50 -7.55 1.63 6.22
CA LYS A 50 -6.89 1.10 7.43
C LYS A 50 -5.37 0.92 7.23
N GLU A 51 -4.93 0.51 6.05
CA GLU A 51 -3.51 0.29 5.75
C GLU A 51 -2.74 1.60 5.52
N LYS A 52 -3.33 2.54 4.78
CA LYS A 52 -2.67 3.81 4.43
C LYS A 52 -2.97 4.93 5.43
N GLY A 53 -4.05 4.83 6.19
CA GLY A 53 -4.45 5.81 7.20
C GLY A 53 -3.35 6.13 8.21
N PRO A 54 -2.62 5.15 8.78
CA PRO A 54 -1.49 5.41 9.67
C PRO A 54 -0.40 6.29 9.06
N GLN A 55 -0.19 6.23 7.73
CA GLN A 55 0.81 7.03 7.03
C GLN A 55 0.45 8.52 7.00
N ILE A 56 -0.81 8.89 7.21
CA ILE A 56 -1.22 10.30 7.34
C ILE A 56 -0.60 10.92 8.61
N PHE A 57 -0.36 10.10 9.62
CA PHE A 57 0.23 10.50 10.89
C PHE A 57 1.74 10.21 10.96
N SER A 58 2.35 9.65 9.91
CA SER A 58 3.81 9.46 9.87
C SER A 58 4.50 10.81 9.71
N SER A 59 5.59 11.01 10.45
CA SER A 59 6.42 12.20 10.29
C SER A 59 7.28 12.07 9.05
N LYS A 60 7.30 13.10 8.19
CA LYS A 60 8.23 13.18 7.04
C LYS A 60 9.69 12.93 7.44
N LYS A 61 10.09 13.28 8.67
CA LYS A 61 11.44 13.00 9.20
C LYS A 61 11.69 11.51 9.42
N GLN A 62 10.68 10.77 9.87
CA GLN A 62 10.76 9.31 10.05
C GLN A 62 10.87 8.61 8.70
N ASP A 63 10.09 9.04 7.70
CA ASP A 63 10.13 8.48 6.35
C ASP A 63 11.50 8.72 5.68
N GLN A 64 12.07 9.93 5.84
CA GLN A 64 13.42 10.23 5.37
C GLN A 64 14.49 9.39 6.07
N ARG A 65 14.35 9.13 7.38
CA ARG A 65 15.29 8.28 8.13
C ARG A 65 15.22 6.83 7.64
N LEU A 66 14.02 6.32 7.41
CA LEU A 66 13.79 4.99 6.84
C LEU A 66 14.40 4.86 5.44
N ALA A 67 14.17 5.86 4.56
CA ALA A 67 14.74 5.87 3.22
C ALA A 67 16.28 5.89 3.23
N LYS A 68 16.90 6.66 4.13
CA LYS A 68 18.37 6.66 4.31
C LYS A 68 18.87 5.28 4.75
N LYS A 69 18.18 4.64 5.70
CA LYS A 69 18.55 3.31 6.19
C LYS A 69 18.42 2.24 5.10
N LEU A 70 17.35 2.31 4.29
CA LEU A 70 17.14 1.42 3.15
C LEU A 70 18.30 1.52 2.15
N LYS A 71 18.66 2.75 1.75
CA LYS A 71 19.77 3.00 0.83
C LYS A 71 21.11 2.48 1.36
N GLN A 72 21.34 2.60 2.67
CA GLN A 72 22.54 2.05 3.30
C GLN A 72 22.56 0.52 3.24
N MET A 73 21.42 -0.12 3.50
CA MET A 73 21.27 -1.57 3.43
C MET A 73 21.46 -2.11 2.01
N GLU A 74 20.87 -1.48 1.00
CA GLU A 74 21.06 -1.84 -0.41
C GLU A 74 22.53 -1.77 -0.83
N ARG A 75 23.26 -0.73 -0.39
CA ARG A 75 24.70 -0.61 -0.64
C ARG A 75 25.50 -1.73 0.01
N LEU A 76 25.21 -2.06 1.26
CA LEU A 76 25.90 -3.14 1.98
C LEU A 76 25.60 -4.51 1.34
N LEU A 77 24.36 -4.74 0.91
CA LEU A 77 23.98 -5.96 0.21
C LEU A 77 24.79 -6.11 -1.08
N GLY A 78 24.87 -5.08 -1.92
CA GLY A 78 25.67 -5.12 -3.14
C GLY A 78 27.17 -5.35 -2.89
N GLN A 79 27.73 -4.76 -1.83
CA GLN A 79 29.11 -5.04 -1.42
C GLN A 79 29.31 -6.51 -1.04
N LYS A 80 28.36 -7.10 -0.31
CA LYS A 80 28.40 -8.51 0.08
C LYS A 80 28.19 -9.44 -1.10
N GLU A 81 27.34 -9.11 -2.06
CA GLU A 81 27.18 -9.87 -3.30
C GLU A 81 28.48 -9.94 -4.11
N VAL A 82 29.18 -8.81 -4.23
CA VAL A 82 30.50 -8.75 -4.90
C VAL A 82 31.54 -9.59 -4.15
N GLU A 83 31.60 -9.47 -2.82
CA GLU A 83 32.52 -10.25 -1.98
C GLU A 83 32.27 -11.75 -2.14
N ILE A 84 31.01 -12.18 -2.12
CA ILE A 84 30.62 -13.58 -2.35
C ILE A 84 31.03 -14.05 -3.76
N ALA A 85 30.81 -13.23 -4.79
CA ALA A 85 31.18 -13.57 -6.16
C ALA A 85 32.70 -13.74 -6.31
N MET A 86 33.50 -12.86 -5.70
CA MET A 86 34.95 -12.99 -5.68
C MET A 86 35.40 -14.27 -4.98
N LEU A 87 34.87 -14.55 -3.78
CA LEU A 87 35.22 -15.76 -3.03
C LEU A 87 34.88 -17.04 -3.79
N LYS A 88 33.76 -17.07 -4.51
CA LYS A 88 33.41 -18.20 -5.38
C LYS A 88 34.41 -18.39 -6.50
N ASN A 89 34.77 -17.32 -7.21
CA ASN A 89 35.77 -17.40 -8.29
C ASN A 89 37.13 -17.91 -7.77
N PHE A 90 37.57 -17.44 -6.60
CA PHE A 90 38.82 -17.93 -5.99
C PHE A 90 38.78 -19.43 -5.64
N LEU A 91 37.63 -19.91 -5.15
CA LEU A 91 37.45 -21.33 -4.81
C LEU A 91 37.31 -22.22 -6.05
N ASP A 92 36.73 -21.70 -7.14
CA ASP A 92 36.60 -22.43 -8.41
C ASP A 92 37.94 -22.50 -9.18
N GLU A 93 38.89 -21.59 -8.90
CA GLU A 93 40.24 -21.57 -9.48
C GLU A 93 41.28 -22.41 -8.69
N SER A 94 40.91 -23.00 -7.55
CA SER A 94 41.78 -23.82 -6.68
C SER A 94 41.49 -25.32 -6.81
#